data_AF-A0AAV6YZ62-F1
#
_entry.id   AF-A0AAV6YZ62-F1
#
_cell.length_a   1.000
_cell.length_b   1.000
_cell.length_c   1.000
_cell.angle_alpha   90.00
_cell.angle_beta   90.00
_cell.angle_gamma   90.00
#
_symmetry.space_group_name_H-M   'P 1'
#
loop_
_entity.id
_entity.type
_entity.pdbx_description
1 polymer ?
#
loop_
_entity_poly.entity_id
_entity_poly.type
_entity_poly.pdbx_seq_one_letter_code
_entity_poly.pdbx_strand_id
1 'polypeptide(L)'
;MEIVYLSCLWTLLSLQNGVVLVHCNAGVSRAPAIIIGYLMYSEKLNFARAFSMVKNARPAVCPNPGFMEQLHKYQDCSRRQTDTIHEKTD
;
A
#
# COMPACT_ATOMS: atom_id res chain seq x y z
N MET A 1 32.92 -4.06 -3.24
CA MET A 1 31.67 -4.73 -2.84
C MET A 1 30.67 -3.67 -2.40
N GLU A 2 30.21 -2.85 -3.34
CA GLU A 2 29.56 -1.56 -3.04
C GLU A 2 28.27 -1.32 -3.84
N ILE A 3 27.73 -2.33 -4.54
CA ILE A 3 26.65 -2.13 -5.53
C ILE A 3 25.47 -3.09 -5.35
N VAL A 4 25.44 -3.93 -4.30
CA VAL A 4 24.37 -4.95 -4.16
C VAL A 4 23.12 -4.45 -3.40
N TYR A 5 23.15 -3.26 -2.78
CA TYR A 5 22.09 -2.82 -1.87
C TYR A 5 21.21 -1.67 -2.39
N LEU A 6 21.54 -1.02 -3.51
CA LEU A 6 20.79 0.15 -4.01
C LEU A 6 19.67 -0.17 -5.02
N SER A 7 19.43 -1.44 -5.36
CA SER A 7 18.45 -1.82 -6.39
C SER A 7 17.32 -2.75 -5.90
N CYS A 8 17.24 -3.03 -4.60
CA CYS A 8 16.12 -3.78 -4.05
C CYS A 8 15.06 -2.79 -3.58
N LEU A 9 14.23 -2.30 -4.51
CA LEU A 9 13.26 -1.23 -4.29
C LEU A 9 12.34 -1.57 -3.10
N TRP A 10 12.72 -1.03 -1.94
CA TRP A 10 11.95 -1.02 -0.72
C TRP A 10 10.75 -0.14 -0.91
N THR A 11 9.63 -0.56 -0.35
CA THR A 11 8.40 0.19 -0.52
C THR A 11 8.45 1.43 0.38
N LEU A 12 9.04 2.49 -0.16
CA LEU A 12 9.22 3.76 0.50
C LEU A 12 7.91 4.55 0.46
N LEU A 13 7.46 4.98 1.63
CA LEU A 13 6.44 6.01 1.76
C LEU A 13 7.18 7.31 2.04
N SER A 14 7.19 8.20 1.05
CA SER A 14 7.73 9.55 1.20
C SER A 14 6.70 10.40 1.95
N LEU A 15 6.94 10.66 3.23
CA LEU A 15 6.21 11.66 4.01
C LEU A 15 6.94 13.00 3.90
N GLN A 16 6.25 14.12 4.10
CA GLN A 16 6.73 15.48 3.79
C GLN A 16 8.10 15.85 4.40
N ASN A 17 8.64 15.10 5.36
CA ASN A 17 9.96 15.33 5.96
C ASN A 17 10.74 14.05 6.32
N GLY A 18 10.46 12.90 5.67
CA GLY A 18 11.19 11.68 6.01
C GLY A 18 10.86 10.45 5.17
N VAL A 19 11.71 9.43 5.33
CA VAL A 19 11.61 8.16 4.63
C VAL A 19 11.30 7.06 5.65
N VAL A 20 10.17 6.38 5.47
CA VAL A 20 9.80 5.23 6.31
C VAL A 20 10.08 3.93 5.55
N LEU A 21 10.89 3.05 6.15
CA LEU A 21 11.13 1.70 5.66
C LEU A 21 10.16 0.72 6.31
N VAL A 22 9.32 0.06 5.51
CA VAL A 22 8.46 -1.04 5.95
C VAL A 22 9.00 -2.35 5.39
N HIS A 23 9.32 -3.30 6.25
CA HIS A 23 9.86 -4.60 5.84
C HIS A 23 9.18 -5.79 6.55
N CYS A 24 9.38 -6.97 5.99
CA CYS A 24 9.12 -8.25 6.66
C CYS A 24 10.24 -9.21 6.27
N ASN A 25 10.17 -10.49 6.67
CA ASN A 25 11.26 -11.44 6.44
C ASN A 25 11.70 -11.51 4.96
N ALA A 26 10.77 -11.77 4.04
CA ALA A 26 11.06 -11.85 2.60
C ALA A 26 10.64 -10.58 1.83
N GLY A 27 9.89 -9.67 2.46
CA GLY A 27 9.27 -8.53 1.78
C GLY A 27 8.22 -8.90 0.71
N VAL A 28 7.73 -10.14 0.69
CA VAL A 28 6.79 -10.64 -0.33
C VAL A 28 5.33 -10.46 0.09
N SER A 29 5.02 -10.66 1.36
CA SER A 29 3.63 -10.80 1.82
C SER A 29 3.18 -9.73 2.82
N ARG A 30 3.69 -9.77 4.06
CA ARG A 30 3.28 -8.85 5.15
C ARG A 30 3.54 -7.37 4.85
N ALA A 31 4.79 -7.02 4.53
CA ALA A 31 5.15 -5.63 4.24
C ALA A 31 4.32 -5.04 3.09
N PRO A 32 4.27 -5.63 1.88
CA PRO A 32 3.49 -5.05 0.80
C PRO A 32 2.00 -4.96 1.10
N ALA A 33 1.41 -5.87 1.88
CA ALA A 33 0.02 -5.74 2.31
C ALA A 33 -0.22 -4.44 3.10
N ILE A 34 0.69 -4.10 4.02
CA ILE A 34 0.62 -2.84 4.79
C ILE A 34 0.75 -1.63 3.87
N ILE A 35 1.70 -1.61 2.92
CA ILE A 35 1.81 -0.47 2.01
C ILE A 35 0.58 -0.35 1.11
N ILE A 36 0.04 -1.45 0.57
CA ILE A 36 -1.16 -1.40 -0.27
C ILE A 36 -2.30 -0.75 0.51
N GLY A 37 -2.54 -1.19 1.76
CA GLY A 37 -3.54 -0.59 2.63
C GLY A 37 -3.29 0.90 2.92
N TYR A 38 -2.03 1.28 3.15
CA TYR A 38 -1.66 2.69 3.33
C TYR A 38 -1.98 3.53 2.08
N LEU A 39 -1.58 3.08 0.89
CA LEU A 39 -1.83 3.81 -0.36
C LEU A 39 -3.34 3.95 -0.64
N MET A 40 -4.11 2.90 -0.34
CA MET A 40 -5.58 2.98 -0.42
C MET A 40 -6.14 4.06 0.50
N TYR A 41 -5.59 4.20 1.71
CA TYR A 41 -6.02 5.19 2.70
C TYR A 41 -5.58 6.62 2.36
N SER A 42 -4.28 6.83 2.12
CA SER A 42 -3.66 8.14 1.99
C SER A 42 -3.92 8.79 0.63
N GLU A 43 -3.92 7.99 -0.44
CA GLU A 43 -4.07 8.47 -1.82
C GLU A 43 -5.46 8.18 -2.40
N LYS A 44 -6.40 7.65 -1.59
CA LYS A 44 -7.77 7.30 -1.99
C LYS A 44 -7.82 6.35 -3.19
N LEU A 45 -6.81 5.49 -3.32
CA LEU A 45 -6.74 4.51 -4.39
C LEU A 45 -7.63 3.30 -4.09
N ASN A 46 -8.24 2.75 -5.14
CA ASN A 46 -8.80 1.42 -5.04
C ASN A 46 -7.68 0.37 -4.95
N PHE A 47 -8.01 -0.80 -4.41
CA PHE A 47 -7.11 -1.94 -4.24
C PHE A 47 -6.37 -2.29 -5.53
N ALA A 48 -7.06 -2.36 -6.68
CA ALA A 48 -6.43 -2.74 -7.93
C ALA A 48 -5.32 -1.75 -8.34
N ARG A 49 -5.55 -0.45 -8.18
CA ARG A 49 -4.55 0.59 -8.44
C ARG A 49 -3.40 0.54 -7.44
N ALA A 50 -3.69 0.50 -6.14
CA ALA A 50 -2.67 0.44 -5.09
C ALA A 50 -1.79 -0.82 -5.21
N PHE A 51 -2.42 -1.98 -5.43
CA PHE A 51 -1.72 -3.24 -5.67
C PHE A 51 -0.82 -3.16 -6.90
N SER A 52 -1.33 -2.63 -8.02
CA SER A 52 -0.55 -2.51 -9.25
C SER A 52 0.66 -1.59 -9.07
N MET A 53 0.52 -0.48 -8.34
CA MET A 53 1.64 0.41 -8.04
C MET A 53 2.75 -0.31 -7.25
N VAL A 54 2.38 -1.04 -6.20
CA VAL A 54 3.35 -1.78 -5.37
C VAL A 54 3.98 -2.94 -6.16
N LYS A 55 3.21 -3.63 -7.02
CA LYS A 55 3.69 -4.72 -7.87
C LYS A 55 4.64 -4.24 -8.98
N ASN A 56 4.37 -3.07 -9.56
CA ASN A 56 5.24 -2.46 -10.56
C ASN A 56 6.56 -1.99 -9.94
N ALA A 57 6.51 -1.44 -8.73
CA ALA A 57 7.69 -1.09 -7.95
C ALA A 57 8.50 -2.33 -7.53
N ARG A 58 7.81 -3.44 -7.22
CA ARG A 58 8.45 -4.69 -6.80
C ARG A 58 7.71 -5.93 -7.34
N PRO A 59 8.19 -6.52 -8.45
CA PRO A 59 7.54 -7.68 -9.09
C PRO A 59 7.41 -8.91 -8.20
N ALA A 60 8.25 -9.07 -7.16
CA ALA A 60 8.19 -10.20 -6.23
C ALA A 60 7.02 -10.12 -5.22
N VAL A 61 6.28 -9.01 -5.17
CA VAL A 61 5.17 -8.83 -4.23
C VAL A 61 4.07 -9.85 -4.48
N CYS A 62 3.69 -10.55 -3.42
CA CYS A 62 2.61 -11.53 -3.39
C CYS A 62 2.07 -11.62 -1.94
N PRO A 63 1.18 -10.69 -1.52
CA PRO A 63 0.43 -10.82 -0.29
C PRO A 63 -0.27 -12.17 -0.25
N ASN A 64 -0.32 -12.80 0.92
CA ASN A 64 -1.03 -14.07 1.05
C ASN A 64 -2.55 -13.84 0.83
N PRO A 65 -3.31 -14.89 0.52
CA PRO A 65 -4.75 -14.75 0.25
C PRO A 65 -5.54 -14.06 1.36
N GLY A 66 -5.20 -14.30 2.64
CA GLY A 66 -5.86 -13.65 3.77
C GLY A 66 -5.66 -12.14 3.80
N PHE A 67 -4.46 -11.65 3.49
CA PHE A 67 -4.21 -10.21 3.35
C PHE A 67 -4.93 -9.61 2.15
N MET A 68 -5.00 -10.34 1.02
CA MET A 68 -5.75 -9.88 -0.15
C MET A 68 -7.24 -9.73 0.18
N GLU A 69 -7.83 -10.70 0.87
CA GLU A 69 -9.22 -10.64 1.32
C GLU A 69 -9.46 -9.48 2.29
N GLN A 70 -8.57 -9.27 3.26
CA GLN A 70 -8.65 -8.15 4.20
C GLN A 70 -8.57 -6.79 3.50
N LEU A 71 -7.71 -6.64 2.49
CA LEU A 71 -7.58 -5.40 1.71
C LEU A 71 -8.83 -5.15 0.85
N HIS A 72 -9.43 -6.19 0.27
CA HIS A 72 -10.72 -6.05 -0.43
C HIS A 72 -11.84 -5.60 0.53
N LYS A 73 -11.97 -6.26 1.69
CA LYS A 73 -12.94 -5.86 2.72
C LYS A 73 -12.71 -4.42 3.20
N TYR A 74 -11.45 -4.02 3.35
CA TYR A 74 -11.08 -2.66 3.71
C TYR A 74 -11.59 -1.62 2.70
N GLN A 75 -11.49 -1.90 1.40
CA GLN A 75 -12.03 -1.03 0.35
C GLN A 75 -13.54 -0.85 0.47
N ASP A 76 -14.28 -1.94 0.69
CA ASP A 76 -15.75 -1.90 0.76
C ASP A 76 -16.25 -1.15 2.00
N CYS A 77 -15.52 -1.24 3.11
CA CYS A 77 -15.76 -0.43 4.30
C CYS A 77 -15.38 1.05 4.08
N SER A 78 -14.32 1.32 3.33
CA SER A 78 -13.84 2.69 3.07
C SER A 78 -14.76 3.47 2.14
N ARG A 79 -15.46 2.80 1.21
CA ARG A 79 -16.51 3.43 0.37
C ARG A 79 -17.65 4.05 1.18
N ARG A 80 -17.92 3.55 2.40
CA ARG A 80 -18.97 4.10 3.27
C ARG A 80 -18.57 5.41 3.96
N GLN A 81 -17.29 5.79 3.93
CA GLN A 81 -16.77 6.98 4.62
C GLN A 81 -16.53 8.16 3.66
N THR A 82 -16.46 7.91 2.36
CA THR A 82 -16.29 8.99 1.35
C THR A 82 -17.57 9.78 1.09
N ASP A 83 -18.73 9.24 1.46
CA ASP A 83 -20.03 9.88 1.21
C ASP A 83 -20.45 10.85 2.35
N THR A 84 -19.69 10.95 3.44
CA THR A 84 -20.07 11.78 4.61
C THR A 84 -19.32 13.11 4.71
N ILE A 85 -18.47 13.47 3.73
CA ILE A 85 -17.70 14.72 3.75
C ILE A 85 -18.23 15.76 2.73
N HIS A 86 -19.22 15.41 1.90
CA HIS A 86 -19.76 16.32 0.86
C HIS A 86 -21.20 16.79 1.08
N GLU A 87 -21.66 16.90 2.33
CA GLU A 87 -22.95 17.50 2.64
C GLU A 87 -22.88 18.36 3.92
N LYS A 88 -22.09 19.44 3.89
CA LYS A 88 -22.21 20.64 4.77
C LYS A 88 -21.58 21.88 4.12
N THR A 89 -22.06 22.26 2.94
CA THR A 89 -22.02 23.62 2.36
C THR A 89 -23.03 23.52 1.21
N ASP A 90 -24.30 23.90 1.34
CA ASP A 90 -24.86 25.19 1.79
C ASP A 90 -26.10 25.02 2.70
#